data_AF-A0A8T4HH51-F1
#
_entry.id   AF-A0A8T4HH51-F1
#
_cell.length_a   1.000
_cell.length_b   1.000
_cell.length_c   1.000
_cell.angle_alpha   90.00
_cell.angle_beta   90.00
_cell.angle_gamma   90.00
#
_symmetry.space_group_name_H-M   'P 1'
#
loop_
_entity.id
_entity.type
_entity.pdbx_description
1 polymer ?
#
loop_
_entity_poly.entity_id
_entity_poly.type
_entity_poly.pdbx_seq_one_letter_code
_entity_poly.pdbx_strand_id
1 'polypeptide(L)'
;MNGYQHGYRPRHGAAADTKQPEGCLTAAVRLPVRIVMFVLVLPVRMVWDGLVLVGRALRRGVLVPAGRALAWLWRTLVVAPASSLWRAVLAPVCRGVGIALVWTGKALFVWPWVALWRYAVAPAGRGVAAAVAFVVRVLIVAPSAWAYACLLTPLGHALLAVLRGLGGGLSWLGRRLVLLPLVLLWRYVLAPVGRGVAAAAAWLWRWLVVAPVVGLYRWVLTPLGHAAVAVVRGTGAALAWLGRYLLVVPALALHSWVLAPFGRGVALVVREIAAALVIAWQVAGRVTVVVFRFLGRMAYVLLVAPFVGLWRYLLAPLGRALRDWLWRPLATAARAVGRTAGRGLRAAGRPVRDALRSARESMRATRAEIRRALRGSPRPEAQGVPRSKEREPLPQGSRVPWAPGSSARTRASRPSAGVPPGREGRR
;
A
#
# COMPACT_ATOMS: atom_id res chain seq x y z
N MET A 1 18.23 -14.17 -56.77
CA MET A 1 19.12 -14.92 -55.84
C MET A 1 18.45 -14.96 -54.47
N ASN A 2 18.54 -16.10 -53.79
CA ASN A 2 17.95 -16.47 -52.49
C ASN A 2 16.44 -16.80 -52.56
N GLY A 3 15.98 -18.04 -52.39
CA GLY A 3 16.58 -19.22 -51.78
C GLY A 3 15.64 -19.75 -50.69
N TYR A 4 14.51 -20.35 -51.09
CA TYR A 4 13.63 -21.08 -50.17
C TYR A 4 13.37 -22.48 -50.71
N GLN A 5 14.44 -23.28 -50.67
CA GLN A 5 14.41 -24.73 -50.70
C GLN A 5 13.90 -25.24 -49.34
N HIS A 6 12.58 -25.44 -49.20
CA HIS A 6 12.07 -26.27 -48.11
C HIS A 6 12.01 -27.71 -48.59
N GLY A 7 13.04 -28.46 -48.20
CA GLY A 7 13.22 -29.87 -48.49
C GLY A 7 12.04 -30.71 -48.01
N TYR A 8 11.31 -31.25 -48.98
CA TYR A 8 10.48 -32.43 -48.78
C TYR A 8 11.43 -33.65 -48.81
N ARG A 9 11.74 -34.23 -47.64
CA ARG A 9 12.41 -35.53 -47.58
C ARG A 9 11.34 -36.62 -47.76
N PRO A 10 11.30 -37.37 -48.88
CA PRO A 10 10.55 -38.61 -48.89
C PRO A 10 11.29 -39.60 -47.98
N ARG A 11 10.61 -40.05 -46.94
CA ARG A 11 11.08 -41.11 -46.06
C ARG A 11 10.91 -42.42 -46.84
N HIS A 12 11.86 -42.75 -47.72
CA HIS A 12 12.00 -44.10 -48.24
C HIS A 12 12.58 -44.99 -47.14
N GLY A 13 11.71 -45.37 -46.20
CA GLY A 13 11.92 -46.54 -45.37
C GLY A 13 11.54 -47.76 -46.19
N ALA A 14 12.51 -48.32 -46.91
CA ALA A 14 12.46 -49.71 -47.32
C ALA A 14 12.40 -50.56 -46.05
N ALA A 15 11.20 -51.05 -45.74
CA ALA A 15 11.01 -52.15 -44.80
C ALA A 15 10.49 -53.33 -45.60
N ALA A 16 11.42 -54.25 -45.82
CA ALA A 16 11.30 -55.62 -46.28
C ALA A 16 9.87 -56.16 -46.47
N ASP A 17 9.63 -56.57 -47.70
CA ASP A 17 8.71 -57.64 -48.05
C ASP A 17 9.11 -58.91 -47.29
N THR A 18 8.40 -59.21 -46.20
CA THR A 18 8.27 -60.58 -45.70
C THR A 18 6.82 -60.98 -45.85
N LYS A 19 6.41 -61.28 -47.10
CA LYS A 19 5.29 -62.18 -47.35
C LYS A 19 5.63 -63.57 -46.82
N GLN A 20 5.46 -63.71 -45.52
CA GLN A 20 5.25 -64.98 -44.86
C GLN A 20 3.93 -65.55 -45.41
N PRO A 21 3.85 -66.83 -45.83
CA PRO A 21 2.60 -67.41 -46.30
C PRO A 21 1.67 -67.58 -45.09
N GLU A 22 0.97 -66.51 -44.72
CA GLU A 22 -0.21 -66.58 -43.89
C GLU A 22 -1.21 -67.47 -44.62
N GLY A 23 -1.37 -68.70 -44.12
CA GLY A 23 -2.23 -69.72 -44.70
C GLY A 23 -3.62 -69.17 -45.00
N CYS A 24 -4.23 -69.67 -46.08
CA CYS A 24 -5.53 -69.22 -46.60
C CYS A 24 -6.65 -69.13 -45.54
N LEU A 25 -6.51 -69.77 -44.38
CA LEU A 25 -7.43 -69.64 -43.24
C LEU A 25 -7.41 -68.24 -42.57
N THR A 26 -6.25 -67.62 -42.32
CA THR A 26 -6.22 -66.28 -41.70
C THR A 26 -6.68 -65.20 -42.67
N ALA A 27 -6.42 -65.37 -43.97
CA ALA A 27 -6.95 -64.50 -45.02
C ALA A 27 -8.47 -64.66 -45.19
N ALA A 28 -8.99 -65.90 -45.22
CA ALA A 28 -10.43 -66.17 -45.34
C ALA A 28 -11.25 -65.69 -44.14
N VAL A 29 -10.68 -65.68 -42.93
CA VAL A 29 -11.34 -65.13 -41.73
C VAL A 29 -11.17 -63.60 -41.65
N ARG A 30 -10.02 -63.03 -42.06
CA ARG A 30 -9.83 -61.57 -42.04
C ARG A 30 -10.59 -60.83 -43.13
N LEU A 31 -10.86 -61.45 -44.28
CA LEU A 31 -11.61 -60.81 -45.36
C LEU A 31 -13.02 -60.39 -44.92
N PRO A 32 -13.88 -61.27 -44.36
CA PRO A 32 -15.21 -60.88 -43.91
C PRO A 32 -15.16 -59.93 -42.71
N VAL A 33 -14.21 -60.09 -41.79
CA VAL A 33 -14.03 -59.16 -40.67
C VAL A 33 -13.62 -57.77 -41.18
N ARG A 34 -12.73 -57.66 -42.17
CA ARG A 34 -12.39 -56.39 -42.81
C ARG A 34 -13.58 -55.81 -43.56
N ILE A 35 -14.37 -56.63 -44.26
CA ILE A 35 -15.56 -56.14 -44.97
C ILE A 35 -16.58 -55.59 -43.97
N VAL A 36 -16.89 -56.32 -42.89
CA VAL A 36 -17.79 -55.84 -41.83
C VAL A 36 -17.24 -54.59 -41.16
N MET A 37 -15.94 -54.56 -40.84
CA MET A 37 -15.32 -53.40 -40.23
C MET A 37 -15.33 -52.20 -41.19
N PHE A 38 -15.07 -52.38 -42.48
CA PHE A 38 -15.16 -51.29 -43.46
C PHE A 38 -16.62 -50.83 -43.63
N VAL A 39 -17.58 -51.74 -43.80
CA VAL A 39 -19.00 -51.43 -43.97
C VAL A 39 -19.60 -50.74 -42.74
N LEU A 40 -19.11 -51.03 -41.53
CA LEU A 40 -19.63 -50.41 -40.31
C LEU A 40 -18.83 -49.16 -39.92
N VAL A 41 -17.49 -49.21 -40.02
CA VAL A 41 -16.61 -48.14 -39.54
C VAL A 41 -16.46 -47.03 -40.57
N LEU A 42 -16.44 -47.28 -41.89
CA LEU A 42 -16.42 -46.16 -42.85
C LEU A 42 -17.62 -45.25 -42.70
N PRO A 43 -18.88 -45.72 -42.67
CA PRO A 43 -20.01 -44.80 -42.58
C PRO A 43 -20.01 -44.06 -41.24
N VAL A 44 -19.66 -44.73 -40.14
CA VAL A 44 -19.48 -44.04 -38.85
C VAL A 44 -18.38 -42.98 -38.92
N ARG A 45 -17.28 -43.25 -39.63
CA ARG A 45 -16.17 -42.31 -39.82
C ARG A 45 -16.54 -41.15 -40.74
N MET A 46 -17.30 -41.40 -41.81
CA MET A 46 -17.84 -40.39 -42.72
C MET A 46 -18.84 -39.48 -42.00
N VAL A 47 -19.72 -40.05 -41.17
CA VAL A 47 -20.64 -39.29 -40.31
C VAL A 47 -19.85 -38.45 -39.31
N TRP A 48 -18.80 -39.00 -38.71
CA TRP A 48 -17.94 -38.27 -37.79
C TRP A 48 -17.18 -37.12 -38.47
N ASP A 49 -16.57 -37.38 -39.64
CA ASP A 49 -15.85 -36.37 -40.40
C ASP A 49 -16.79 -35.28 -40.91
N GLY A 50 -18.03 -35.64 -41.30
CA GLY A 50 -19.10 -34.69 -41.62
C GLY A 50 -19.49 -33.82 -40.43
N LEU A 51 -19.70 -34.42 -39.25
CA LEU A 51 -19.98 -33.70 -38.00
C LEU A 51 -18.85 -32.75 -37.60
N VAL A 52 -17.59 -33.19 -37.76
CA VAL A 52 -16.42 -32.35 -37.48
C VAL A 52 -16.30 -31.22 -38.50
N LEU A 53 -16.64 -31.46 -39.77
CA LEU A 53 -16.65 -30.42 -40.81
C LEU A 53 -17.73 -29.37 -40.52
N VAL A 54 -18.95 -29.80 -40.21
CA VAL A 54 -20.06 -28.93 -39.80
C VAL A 54 -19.69 -28.17 -38.53
N GLY A 55 -19.09 -28.83 -37.54
CA GLY A 55 -18.60 -28.18 -36.32
C GLY A 55 -17.50 -27.14 -36.59
N ARG A 56 -16.56 -27.40 -37.52
CA ARG A 56 -15.55 -26.41 -37.94
C ARG A 56 -16.16 -25.27 -38.73
N ALA A 57 -17.12 -25.54 -39.61
CA ALA A 57 -17.83 -24.54 -40.38
C ALA A 57 -18.65 -23.62 -39.47
N LEU A 58 -19.38 -24.18 -38.50
CA LEU A 58 -20.12 -23.43 -37.49
C LEU A 58 -19.19 -22.58 -36.61
N ARG A 59 -18.02 -23.13 -36.26
CA ARG A 59 -17.02 -22.39 -35.47
C ARG A 59 -16.44 -21.21 -36.25
N ARG A 60 -16.08 -21.39 -37.52
CA ARG A 60 -15.50 -20.34 -38.36
C ARG A 60 -16.54 -19.32 -38.84
N GLY A 61 -17.73 -19.78 -39.20
CA GLY A 61 -18.78 -18.97 -39.81
C GLY A 61 -19.64 -18.21 -38.80
N VAL A 62 -19.82 -18.72 -37.57
CA VAL A 62 -20.74 -18.12 -36.58
C VAL A 62 -20.02 -17.76 -35.29
N LEU A 63 -19.30 -18.71 -34.66
CA LEU A 63 -18.70 -18.46 -33.33
C LEU A 63 -17.54 -17.47 -33.36
N VAL A 64 -16.69 -17.51 -34.40
CA VAL A 64 -15.58 -16.54 -34.56
C VAL A 64 -16.09 -15.11 -34.83
N PRO A 65 -17.03 -14.86 -35.77
CA PRO A 65 -17.55 -13.52 -35.98
C PRO A 65 -18.40 -13.04 -34.80
N ALA A 66 -19.22 -13.89 -34.18
CA ALA A 66 -19.96 -13.54 -32.97
C ALA A 66 -19.03 -13.21 -31.80
N GLY A 67 -17.95 -13.99 -31.62
CA GLY A 67 -16.93 -13.72 -30.61
C GLY A 67 -16.18 -12.40 -30.84
N ARG A 68 -15.88 -12.04 -32.11
CA ARG A 68 -15.30 -10.74 -32.45
C ARG A 68 -16.28 -9.58 -32.22
N ALA A 69 -17.54 -9.76 -32.60
CA ALA A 69 -18.58 -8.76 -32.39
C ALA A 69 -18.79 -8.53 -30.88
N LEU A 70 -18.88 -9.59 -30.08
CA LEU A 70 -19.02 -9.50 -28.63
C LEU A 70 -17.78 -8.89 -27.96
N ALA A 71 -16.57 -9.25 -28.42
CA ALA A 71 -15.33 -8.65 -27.93
C ALA A 71 -15.19 -7.17 -28.31
N TRP A 72 -15.66 -6.79 -29.50
CA TRP A 72 -15.75 -5.39 -29.91
C TRP A 72 -16.74 -4.65 -29.02
N LEU A 73 -17.96 -5.19 -28.85
CA LEU A 73 -19.02 -4.62 -28.00
C LEU A 73 -18.55 -4.44 -26.56
N TRP A 74 -17.87 -5.45 -26.00
CA TRP A 74 -17.29 -5.35 -24.66
C TRP A 74 -16.22 -4.25 -24.56
N ARG A 75 -15.35 -4.15 -25.56
CA ARG A 75 -14.31 -3.12 -25.58
C ARG A 75 -14.89 -1.72 -25.70
N THR A 76 -15.89 -1.51 -26.55
CA THR A 76 -16.50 -0.18 -26.74
C THR A 76 -17.45 0.17 -25.61
N LEU A 77 -18.25 -0.77 -25.11
CA LEU A 77 -19.30 -0.48 -24.12
C LEU A 77 -18.80 -0.50 -22.67
N VAL A 78 -17.76 -1.29 -22.37
CA VAL A 78 -17.27 -1.44 -20.99
C VAL A 78 -15.86 -0.88 -20.86
N VAL A 79 -14.93 -1.32 -21.72
CA VAL A 79 -13.51 -0.95 -21.57
C VAL A 79 -13.27 0.52 -21.91
N ALA A 80 -13.86 1.03 -22.99
CA ALA A 80 -13.69 2.43 -23.39
C ALA A 80 -14.23 3.41 -22.33
N PRO A 81 -15.49 3.31 -21.84
CA PRO A 81 -15.98 4.20 -20.80
C PRO A 81 -15.24 3.99 -19.48
N ALA A 82 -14.93 2.75 -19.07
CA ALA A 82 -14.14 2.52 -17.86
C ALA A 82 -12.73 3.12 -17.96
N SER A 83 -12.07 3.03 -19.12
CA SER A 83 -10.76 3.65 -19.35
C SER A 83 -10.84 5.18 -19.39
N SER A 84 -11.96 5.73 -19.87
CA SER A 84 -12.21 7.17 -19.89
C SER A 84 -12.45 7.67 -18.47
N LEU A 85 -13.26 6.96 -17.67
CA LEU A 85 -13.53 7.26 -16.28
C LEU A 85 -12.26 7.16 -15.42
N TRP A 86 -11.42 6.15 -15.66
CA TRP A 86 -10.12 6.00 -15.02
C TRP A 86 -9.21 7.19 -15.31
N ARG A 87 -9.11 7.61 -16.58
CA ARG A 87 -8.25 8.73 -17.00
C ARG A 87 -8.80 10.09 -16.56
N ALA A 88 -10.11 10.28 -16.60
CA ALA A 88 -10.75 11.55 -16.29
C ALA A 88 -10.91 11.79 -14.78
N VAL A 89 -11.11 10.74 -13.99
CA VAL A 89 -11.43 10.87 -12.56
C VAL A 89 -10.31 10.30 -11.69
N LEU A 90 -9.94 9.04 -11.90
CA LEU A 90 -9.01 8.38 -10.98
C LEU A 90 -7.57 8.87 -11.12
N ALA A 91 -7.09 9.08 -12.35
CA ALA A 91 -5.74 9.58 -12.61
C ALA A 91 -5.47 10.99 -12.06
N PRO A 92 -6.36 12.00 -12.18
CA PRO A 92 -6.16 13.29 -11.52
C PRO A 92 -6.33 13.21 -10.01
N VAL A 93 -7.26 12.39 -9.49
CA VAL A 93 -7.43 12.21 -8.04
C VAL A 93 -6.19 11.60 -7.41
N CYS A 94 -5.62 10.54 -7.99
CA CYS A 94 -4.38 9.94 -7.49
C CYS A 94 -3.20 10.92 -7.57
N ARG A 95 -3.12 11.74 -8.62
CA ARG A 95 -2.09 12.79 -8.72
C ARG A 95 -2.29 13.89 -7.68
N GLY A 96 -3.53 14.33 -7.47
CA GLY A 96 -3.87 15.33 -6.45
C GLY A 96 -3.55 14.83 -5.05
N VAL A 97 -3.90 13.58 -4.73
CA VAL A 97 -3.57 12.93 -3.45
C VAL A 97 -2.05 12.79 -3.29
N GLY A 98 -1.33 12.39 -4.34
CA GLY A 98 0.13 12.29 -4.30
C GLY A 98 0.81 13.63 -4.04
N ILE A 99 0.38 14.70 -4.72
CA ILE A 99 0.88 16.06 -4.51
C ILE A 99 0.56 16.53 -3.10
N ALA A 100 -0.67 16.30 -2.61
CA ALA A 100 -1.06 16.64 -1.27
C ALA A 100 -0.24 15.91 -0.21
N LEU A 101 0.03 14.61 -0.40
CA LEU A 101 0.87 13.83 0.53
C LEU A 101 2.31 14.34 0.57
N VAL A 102 2.88 14.67 -0.60
CA VAL A 102 4.24 15.23 -0.71
C VAL A 102 4.32 16.61 -0.05
N TRP A 103 3.32 17.47 -0.28
CA TRP A 103 3.25 18.78 0.36
C TRP A 103 3.09 18.67 1.86
N THR A 104 2.21 17.81 2.34
CA THR A 104 2.01 17.55 3.78
C THR A 104 3.29 16.99 4.41
N GLY A 105 4.01 16.08 3.74
CA GLY A 105 5.31 15.59 4.20
C GLY A 105 6.35 16.72 4.28
N LYS A 106 6.44 17.56 3.25
CA LYS A 106 7.32 18.75 3.26
C LYS A 106 6.95 19.74 4.36
N ALA A 107 5.66 19.98 4.57
CA ALA A 107 5.14 20.94 5.54
C ALA A 107 5.28 20.44 6.98
N LEU A 108 5.15 19.13 7.22
CA LEU A 108 5.29 18.54 8.56
C LEU A 108 6.73 18.25 8.94
N PHE A 109 7.60 17.95 7.97
CA PHE A 109 8.96 17.52 8.27
C PHE A 109 9.99 18.59 7.94
N VAL A 110 9.98 19.10 6.71
CA VAL A 110 11.02 20.03 6.23
C VAL A 110 10.83 21.42 6.83
N TRP A 111 9.61 21.95 6.84
CA TRP A 111 9.36 23.30 7.36
C TRP A 111 9.66 23.45 8.85
N PRO A 112 9.24 22.53 9.74
CA PRO A 112 9.54 22.62 11.17
C PRO A 112 11.03 22.40 11.43
N TRP A 113 11.68 21.52 10.68
CA TRP A 113 13.14 21.34 10.78
C TRP A 113 13.91 22.58 10.34
N VAL A 114 13.51 23.22 9.23
CA VAL A 114 14.11 24.47 8.76
C VAL A 114 13.85 25.60 9.74
N ALA A 115 12.65 25.67 10.33
CA ALA A 115 12.33 26.63 11.37
C ALA A 115 13.19 26.38 12.62
N LEU A 116 13.32 25.14 13.09
CA LEU A 116 14.18 24.77 14.20
C LEU A 116 15.64 25.17 13.93
N TRP A 117 16.12 24.94 12.71
CA TRP A 117 17.49 25.31 12.35
C TRP A 117 17.70 26.83 12.31
N ARG A 118 16.76 27.58 11.73
CA ARG A 118 16.84 29.05 11.62
C ARG A 118 16.60 29.77 12.95
N TYR A 119 15.71 29.25 13.80
CA TYR A 119 15.28 29.91 15.03
C TYR A 119 15.91 29.34 16.30
N ALA A 120 16.41 28.11 16.32
CA ALA A 120 17.07 27.54 17.50
C ALA A 120 18.58 27.36 17.27
N VAL A 121 18.98 26.64 16.20
CA VAL A 121 20.39 26.27 16.01
C VAL A 121 21.26 27.46 15.61
N ALA A 122 20.83 28.27 14.63
CA ALA A 122 21.57 29.43 14.18
C ALA A 122 21.78 30.52 15.27
N PRO A 123 20.77 30.87 16.10
CA PRO A 123 21.02 31.78 17.22
C PRO A 123 21.80 31.12 18.36
N ALA A 124 21.62 29.84 18.65
CA ALA A 124 22.43 29.14 19.64
C ALA A 124 23.92 29.13 19.24
N GLY A 125 24.25 28.84 17.98
CA GLY A 125 25.62 28.91 17.46
C GLY A 125 26.22 30.32 17.56
N ARG A 126 25.42 31.37 17.28
CA ARG A 126 25.85 32.77 17.46
C ARG A 126 26.06 33.12 18.94
N GLY A 127 25.21 32.63 19.83
CA GLY A 127 25.36 32.80 21.28
C GLY A 127 26.63 32.13 21.81
N VAL A 128 26.92 30.90 21.38
CA VAL A 128 28.16 30.19 21.74
C VAL A 128 29.38 30.92 21.18
N ALA A 129 29.37 31.36 19.93
CA ALA A 129 30.47 32.12 19.36
C ALA A 129 30.72 33.45 20.09
N ALA A 130 29.66 34.15 20.48
CA ALA A 130 29.76 35.37 21.28
C ALA A 130 30.31 35.10 22.69
N ALA A 131 29.90 33.99 23.32
CA ALA A 131 30.42 33.56 24.62
C ALA A 131 31.92 33.23 24.54
N VAL A 132 32.34 32.48 23.52
CA VAL A 132 33.76 32.19 23.27
C VAL A 132 34.55 33.47 23.01
N ALA A 133 34.02 34.38 22.18
CA ALA A 133 34.67 35.67 21.92
C ALA A 133 34.78 36.54 23.18
N PHE A 134 33.77 36.50 24.06
CA PHE A 134 33.81 37.19 25.35
C PHE A 134 34.87 36.59 26.28
N VAL A 135 34.94 35.26 26.40
CA VAL A 135 35.96 34.57 27.20
C VAL A 135 37.35 34.89 26.68
N VAL A 136 37.59 34.83 25.37
CA VAL A 136 38.88 35.21 24.77
C VAL A 136 39.22 36.67 25.10
N ARG A 137 38.25 37.59 24.99
CA ARG A 137 38.48 39.00 25.29
C ARG A 137 38.81 39.24 26.77
N VAL A 138 38.08 38.63 27.68
CA VAL A 138 38.30 38.79 29.12
C VAL A 138 39.55 38.06 29.58
N LEU A 139 39.80 36.85 29.09
CA LEU A 139 40.87 35.99 29.59
C LEU A 139 42.21 36.25 28.92
N ILE A 140 42.23 36.77 27.69
CA ILE A 140 43.47 37.03 26.95
C ILE A 140 43.68 38.53 26.79
N VAL A 141 42.70 39.26 26.26
CA VAL A 141 42.89 40.68 25.92
C VAL A 141 42.96 41.57 27.16
N ALA A 142 42.10 41.35 28.15
CA ALA A 142 42.11 42.16 29.38
C ALA A 142 43.39 41.99 30.21
N PRO A 143 43.91 40.77 30.49
CA PRO A 143 45.18 40.63 31.20
C PRO A 143 46.37 41.04 30.35
N SER A 144 46.32 40.90 29.03
CA SER A 144 47.39 41.43 28.16
C SER A 144 47.42 42.96 28.18
N ALA A 145 46.25 43.62 28.15
CA ALA A 145 46.14 45.07 28.27
C ALA A 145 46.51 45.57 29.67
N TRP A 146 46.16 44.83 30.72
CA TRP A 146 46.56 45.12 32.09
C TRP A 146 48.07 44.91 32.27
N ALA A 147 48.66 43.85 31.73
CA ALA A 147 50.10 43.64 31.73
C ALA A 147 50.82 44.76 30.96
N TYR A 148 50.31 45.16 29.79
CA TYR A 148 50.83 46.32 29.06
C TYR A 148 50.73 47.61 29.90
N ALA A 149 49.59 47.85 30.55
CA ALA A 149 49.40 49.02 31.40
C ALA A 149 50.24 49.00 32.69
N CYS A 150 50.45 47.85 33.30
CA CYS A 150 51.24 47.73 34.53
C CYS A 150 52.75 47.65 34.27
N LEU A 151 53.20 47.25 33.07
CA LEU A 151 54.64 47.18 32.75
C LEU A 151 55.13 48.42 31.98
N LEU A 152 54.43 48.87 30.94
CA LEU A 152 54.91 49.97 30.09
C LEU A 152 54.59 51.36 30.67
N THR A 153 53.46 51.52 31.35
CA THR A 153 53.05 52.83 31.89
C THR A 153 53.93 53.31 33.06
N PRO A 154 54.40 52.47 34.02
CA PRO A 154 55.35 52.95 35.03
C PRO A 154 56.74 53.25 34.44
N LEU A 155 57.18 52.52 33.41
CA LEU A 155 58.42 52.81 32.70
C LEU A 155 58.36 54.16 31.97
N GLY A 156 57.23 54.48 31.34
CA GLY A 156 56.98 55.79 30.75
C GLY A 156 56.91 56.91 31.80
N HIS A 157 56.17 56.71 32.90
CA HIS A 157 56.04 57.71 33.95
C HIS A 157 57.33 57.94 34.74
N ALA A 158 58.14 56.90 34.99
CA ALA A 158 59.44 57.04 35.64
C ALA A 158 60.41 57.85 34.77
N LEU A 159 60.46 57.57 33.46
CA LEU A 159 61.30 58.30 32.50
C LEU A 159 60.85 59.77 32.36
N LEU A 160 59.54 60.02 32.30
CA LEU A 160 58.96 61.37 32.22
C LEU A 160 59.03 62.16 33.54
N ALA A 161 59.06 61.49 34.70
CA ALA A 161 59.24 62.12 36.00
C ALA A 161 60.69 62.59 36.20
N VAL A 162 61.67 61.79 35.78
CA VAL A 162 63.10 62.17 35.78
C VAL A 162 63.35 63.38 34.85
N LEU A 163 62.72 63.41 33.68
CA LEU A 163 62.78 64.56 32.76
C LEU A 163 62.05 65.82 33.29
N ARG A 164 60.97 65.67 34.05
CA ARG A 164 60.20 66.80 34.60
C ARG A 164 60.76 67.39 35.89
N GLY A 165 61.58 66.63 36.63
CA GLY A 165 62.27 67.11 37.83
C GLY A 165 63.23 68.28 37.58
N LEU A 166 63.72 68.44 36.34
CA LEU A 166 64.64 69.51 35.94
C LEU A 166 63.97 70.81 35.45
N GLY A 167 62.63 70.90 35.38
CA GLY A 167 61.93 72.03 34.74
C GLY A 167 60.70 72.57 35.48
N GLY A 168 60.59 72.33 36.79
CA GLY A 168 59.37 72.60 37.58
C GLY A 168 59.07 74.07 37.85
N GLY A 169 60.08 74.94 37.99
CA GLY A 169 59.89 76.33 38.42
C GLY A 169 59.49 77.30 37.30
N LEU A 170 60.10 77.19 36.11
CA LEU A 170 59.90 78.15 35.02
C LEU A 170 58.68 77.83 34.13
N SER A 171 58.25 76.56 34.14
CA SER A 171 57.18 76.08 33.27
C SER A 171 55.77 76.35 33.80
N TRP A 172 55.61 76.72 35.07
CA TRP A 172 54.29 77.07 35.64
C TRP A 172 53.84 78.46 35.17
N LEU A 173 54.76 79.44 35.12
CA LEU A 173 54.48 80.80 34.66
C LEU A 173 54.32 80.86 33.14
N GLY A 174 55.16 80.14 32.38
CA GLY A 174 55.04 80.05 30.92
C GLY A 174 53.78 79.33 30.45
N ARG A 175 53.32 78.28 31.15
CA ARG A 175 52.08 77.59 30.82
C ARG A 175 50.84 78.45 31.02
N ARG A 176 50.79 79.26 32.08
CA ARG A 176 49.60 80.05 32.38
C ARG A 176 49.49 81.31 31.53
N LEU A 177 50.61 81.93 31.17
CA LEU A 177 50.62 83.13 30.31
C LEU A 177 50.58 82.81 28.81
N VAL A 178 51.20 81.72 28.35
CA VAL A 178 51.33 81.44 26.91
C VAL A 178 50.41 80.31 26.45
N LEU A 179 50.30 79.20 27.20
CA LEU A 179 49.45 78.08 26.76
C LEU A 179 47.97 78.36 26.95
N LEU A 180 47.57 79.12 27.97
CA LEU A 180 46.14 79.42 28.18
C LEU A 180 45.53 80.26 27.05
N PRO A 181 46.14 81.38 26.58
CA PRO A 181 45.65 82.08 25.41
C PRO A 181 45.82 81.27 24.12
N LEU A 182 46.91 80.49 23.99
CA LEU A 182 47.13 79.65 22.80
C LEU A 182 46.13 78.48 22.72
N VAL A 183 45.72 77.90 23.86
CA VAL A 183 44.69 76.86 23.94
C VAL A 183 43.30 77.44 23.69
N LEU A 184 43.02 78.67 24.16
CA LEU A 184 41.79 79.37 23.80
C LEU A 184 41.74 79.71 22.31
N LEU A 185 42.85 80.19 21.73
CA LEU A 185 42.99 80.43 20.29
C LEU A 185 42.84 79.13 19.49
N TRP A 186 43.45 78.05 19.97
CA TRP A 186 43.28 76.71 19.40
C TRP A 186 41.83 76.26 19.45
N ARG A 187 41.14 76.44 20.58
CA ARG A 187 39.77 75.93 20.79
C ARG A 187 38.71 76.77 20.08
N TYR A 188 38.89 78.08 19.95
CA TYR A 188 37.93 78.99 19.34
C TYR A 188 38.20 79.32 17.87
N VAL A 189 39.45 79.25 17.39
CA VAL A 189 39.79 79.65 16.01
C VAL A 189 40.35 78.47 15.21
N LEU A 190 41.39 77.80 15.69
CA LEU A 190 42.06 76.75 14.91
C LEU A 190 41.26 75.44 14.84
N ALA A 191 40.56 75.04 15.90
CA ALA A 191 39.74 73.83 15.91
C ALA A 191 38.48 73.92 15.01
N PRO A 192 37.73 75.04 14.95
CA PRO A 192 36.65 75.17 13.99
C PRO A 192 37.15 75.31 12.55
N VAL A 193 38.24 76.06 12.32
CA VAL A 193 38.84 76.18 10.98
C VAL A 193 39.41 74.84 10.51
N GLY A 194 40.13 74.12 11.37
CA GLY A 194 40.66 72.79 11.09
C GLY A 194 39.56 71.75 10.84
N ARG A 195 38.43 71.83 11.58
CA ARG A 195 37.25 71.00 11.30
C ARG A 195 36.57 71.37 9.99
N GLY A 196 36.51 72.65 9.64
CA GLY A 196 36.01 73.13 8.37
C GLY A 196 36.85 72.63 7.19
N VAL A 197 38.17 72.74 7.29
CA VAL A 197 39.12 72.26 6.27
C VAL A 197 39.11 70.74 6.18
N ALA A 198 39.08 70.02 7.32
CA ALA A 198 38.99 68.55 7.32
C ALA A 198 37.65 68.06 6.75
N ALA A 199 36.53 68.75 7.03
CA ALA A 199 35.23 68.44 6.45
C ALA A 199 35.21 68.74 4.94
N ALA A 200 35.81 69.85 4.50
CA ALA A 200 35.95 70.17 3.08
C ALA A 200 36.84 69.15 2.36
N ALA A 201 37.97 68.76 2.95
CA ALA A 201 38.85 67.72 2.42
C ALA A 201 38.16 66.34 2.38
N ALA A 202 37.39 65.99 3.41
CA ALA A 202 36.62 64.74 3.45
C ALA A 202 35.45 64.75 2.45
N TRP A 203 34.80 65.90 2.25
CA TRP A 203 33.77 66.08 1.24
C TRP A 203 34.35 65.97 -0.17
N LEU A 204 35.49 66.64 -0.42
CA LEU A 204 36.22 66.57 -1.68
C LEU A 204 36.71 65.15 -1.94
N TRP A 205 37.26 64.45 -0.95
CA TRP A 205 37.67 63.04 -1.07
C TRP A 205 36.47 62.13 -1.39
N ARG A 206 35.33 62.33 -0.71
CA ARG A 206 34.12 61.55 -0.97
C ARG A 206 33.59 61.75 -2.38
N TRP A 207 33.59 62.97 -2.88
CA TRP A 207 33.08 63.27 -4.23
C TRP A 207 34.08 62.96 -5.34
N LEU A 208 35.38 63.23 -5.13
CA LEU A 208 36.40 63.09 -6.15
C LEU A 208 36.97 61.68 -6.26
N VAL A 209 36.98 60.91 -5.15
CA VAL A 209 37.57 59.56 -5.14
C VAL A 209 36.51 58.51 -4.87
N VAL A 210 35.73 58.64 -3.79
CA VAL A 210 34.80 57.58 -3.39
C VAL A 210 33.63 57.46 -4.37
N ALA A 211 33.01 58.57 -4.78
CA ALA A 211 31.90 58.55 -5.72
C ALA A 211 32.26 57.93 -7.09
N PRO A 212 33.37 58.30 -7.76
CA PRO A 212 33.74 57.66 -9.02
C PRO A 212 34.18 56.21 -8.83
N VAL A 213 34.85 55.85 -7.74
CA VAL A 213 35.22 54.44 -7.47
C VAL A 213 33.97 53.58 -7.22
N VAL A 214 33.00 54.08 -6.44
CA VAL A 214 31.73 53.40 -6.20
C VAL A 214 30.89 53.37 -7.49
N GLY A 215 30.93 54.43 -8.29
CA GLY A 215 30.33 54.48 -9.61
C GLY A 215 30.90 53.41 -10.52
N LEU A 216 32.22 53.31 -10.62
CA LEU A 216 32.93 52.29 -11.41
C LEU A 216 32.60 50.88 -10.92
N TYR A 217 32.58 50.65 -9.60
CA TYR A 217 32.17 49.38 -9.03
C TYR A 217 30.73 49.00 -9.41
N ARG A 218 29.79 49.93 -9.30
CA ARG A 218 28.37 49.70 -9.60
C ARG A 218 28.10 49.52 -11.10
N TRP A 219 28.72 50.35 -11.94
CA TRP A 219 28.43 50.39 -13.37
C TRP A 219 29.30 49.45 -14.20
N VAL A 220 30.48 49.05 -13.72
CA VAL A 220 31.37 48.17 -14.47
C VAL A 220 31.52 46.83 -13.76
N LEU A 221 31.91 46.84 -12.48
CA LEU A 221 32.28 45.60 -11.78
C LEU A 221 31.06 44.72 -11.46
N THR A 222 29.93 45.33 -11.10
CA THR A 222 28.68 44.64 -10.79
C THR A 222 28.07 43.95 -12.04
N PRO A 223 27.91 44.62 -13.19
CA PRO A 223 27.45 43.95 -14.40
C PRO A 223 28.46 42.93 -14.92
N LEU A 224 29.78 43.17 -14.80
CA LEU A 224 30.78 42.14 -15.13
C LEU A 224 30.64 40.90 -14.26
N GLY A 225 30.40 41.07 -12.95
CA GLY A 225 30.15 39.96 -12.04
C GLY A 225 28.91 39.16 -12.42
N HIS A 226 27.81 39.86 -12.77
CA HIS A 226 26.60 39.20 -13.25
C HIS A 226 26.80 38.48 -14.59
N ALA A 227 27.54 39.09 -15.53
CA ALA A 227 27.88 38.49 -16.81
C ALA A 227 28.76 37.24 -16.64
N ALA A 228 29.79 37.29 -15.79
CA ALA A 228 30.65 36.16 -15.49
C ALA A 228 29.86 34.99 -14.86
N VAL A 229 28.98 35.28 -13.90
CA VAL A 229 28.11 34.26 -13.29
C VAL A 229 27.13 33.69 -14.31
N ALA A 230 26.57 34.51 -15.21
CA ALA A 230 25.69 34.06 -16.27
C ALA A 230 26.42 33.15 -17.26
N VAL A 231 27.65 33.49 -17.65
CA VAL A 231 28.50 32.67 -18.51
C VAL A 231 28.79 31.33 -17.84
N VAL A 232 29.25 31.33 -16.59
CA VAL A 232 29.56 30.09 -15.85
C VAL A 232 28.32 29.18 -15.73
N ARG A 233 27.15 29.75 -15.40
CA ARG A 233 25.89 29.00 -15.36
C ARG A 233 25.45 28.51 -16.73
N GLY A 234 25.63 29.31 -17.76
CA GLY A 234 25.35 28.95 -19.15
C GLY A 234 26.21 27.77 -19.61
N THR A 235 27.51 27.82 -19.36
CA THR A 235 28.43 26.70 -19.63
C THR A 235 28.11 25.48 -18.78
N GLY A 236 27.76 25.64 -17.50
CA GLY A 236 27.37 24.53 -16.64
C GLY A 236 26.08 23.85 -17.11
N ALA A 237 25.09 24.63 -17.54
CA ALA A 237 23.85 24.13 -18.13
C ALA A 237 24.09 23.43 -19.47
N ALA A 238 24.96 23.99 -20.32
CA ALA A 238 25.34 23.39 -21.60
C ALA A 238 26.10 22.07 -21.39
N LEU A 239 27.05 22.01 -20.46
CA LEU A 239 27.78 20.78 -20.09
C LEU A 239 26.85 19.73 -19.47
N ALA A 240 25.91 20.14 -18.62
CA ALA A 240 24.93 19.23 -18.05
C ALA A 240 23.95 18.70 -19.12
N TRP A 241 23.54 19.54 -20.06
CA TRP A 241 22.69 19.15 -21.18
C TRP A 241 23.42 18.20 -22.14
N LEU A 242 24.68 18.51 -22.47
CA LEU A 242 25.55 17.67 -23.30
C LEU A 242 25.82 16.33 -22.61
N GLY A 243 26.17 16.32 -21.33
CA GLY A 243 26.36 15.10 -20.55
C GLY A 243 25.08 14.27 -20.44
N ARG A 244 23.92 14.92 -20.28
CA ARG A 244 22.63 14.24 -20.27
C ARG A 244 22.33 13.61 -21.63
N TYR A 245 22.50 14.31 -22.74
CA TYR A 245 22.28 13.72 -24.06
C TYR A 245 23.31 12.64 -24.41
N LEU A 246 24.59 12.85 -24.07
CA LEU A 246 25.69 11.95 -24.40
C LEU A 246 25.72 10.69 -23.52
N LEU A 247 25.22 10.73 -22.29
CA LEU A 247 25.20 9.57 -21.39
C LEU A 247 23.80 8.97 -21.25
N VAL A 248 22.79 9.81 -21.01
CA VAL A 248 21.45 9.32 -20.64
C VAL A 248 20.70 8.80 -21.86
N VAL A 249 20.81 9.45 -23.03
CA VAL A 249 20.14 8.95 -24.24
C VAL A 249 20.72 7.61 -24.71
N PRO A 250 22.05 7.41 -24.82
CA PRO A 250 22.57 6.09 -25.16
C PRO A 250 22.35 5.06 -24.04
N ALA A 251 22.36 5.44 -22.77
CA ALA A 251 21.99 4.52 -21.68
C ALA A 251 20.52 4.10 -21.74
N LEU A 252 19.59 5.00 -22.07
CA LEU A 252 18.18 4.66 -22.28
C LEU A 252 17.96 3.87 -23.57
N ALA A 253 18.70 4.18 -24.64
CA ALA A 253 18.70 3.39 -25.86
C ALA A 253 19.18 1.97 -25.56
N LEU A 254 20.26 1.80 -24.80
CA LEU A 254 20.77 0.50 -24.38
C LEU A 254 19.77 -0.24 -23.48
N HIS A 255 19.15 0.46 -22.52
CA HIS A 255 18.12 -0.14 -21.68
C HIS A 255 16.89 -0.60 -22.49
N SER A 256 16.44 0.21 -23.44
CA SER A 256 15.27 -0.11 -24.26
C SER A 256 15.55 -1.15 -25.35
N TRP A 257 16.76 -1.16 -25.93
CA TRP A 257 17.15 -2.12 -26.96
C TRP A 257 17.67 -3.44 -26.42
N VAL A 258 18.25 -3.48 -25.22
CA VAL A 258 18.84 -4.70 -24.66
C VAL A 258 18.02 -5.20 -23.47
N LEU A 259 17.80 -4.36 -22.45
CA LEU A 259 17.12 -4.79 -21.22
C LEU A 259 15.61 -5.02 -21.42
N ALA A 260 14.91 -4.23 -22.23
CA ALA A 260 13.49 -4.45 -22.48
C ALA A 260 13.19 -5.75 -23.24
N PRO A 261 13.90 -6.13 -24.33
CA PRO A 261 13.70 -7.43 -24.96
C PRO A 261 14.18 -8.59 -24.08
N PHE A 262 15.30 -8.45 -23.35
CA PHE A 262 15.72 -9.47 -22.38
C PHE A 262 14.69 -9.65 -21.27
N GLY A 263 14.16 -8.56 -20.72
CA GLY A 263 13.13 -8.60 -19.69
C GLY A 263 11.85 -9.27 -20.17
N ARG A 264 11.43 -9.03 -21.43
CA ARG A 264 10.29 -9.73 -22.04
C ARG A 264 10.59 -11.21 -22.27
N GLY A 265 11.79 -11.56 -22.73
CA GLY A 265 12.21 -12.95 -22.91
C GLY A 265 12.22 -13.72 -21.58
N VAL A 266 12.83 -13.14 -20.53
CA VAL A 266 12.85 -13.72 -19.18
C VAL A 266 11.45 -13.81 -18.60
N ALA A 267 10.60 -12.79 -18.76
CA ALA A 267 9.23 -12.83 -18.28
C ALA A 267 8.39 -13.94 -18.96
N LEU A 268 8.64 -14.21 -20.25
CA LEU A 268 8.00 -15.33 -20.95
C LEU A 268 8.49 -16.67 -20.37
N VAL A 269 9.80 -16.84 -20.19
CA VAL A 269 10.38 -18.06 -19.60
C VAL A 269 9.84 -18.30 -18.18
N VAL A 270 9.82 -17.28 -17.34
CA VAL A 270 9.26 -17.36 -15.98
C VAL A 270 7.77 -17.68 -16.01
N ARG A 271 7.02 -17.09 -16.96
CA ARG A 271 5.59 -17.38 -17.12
C ARG A 271 5.33 -18.82 -17.53
N GLU A 272 6.13 -19.36 -18.46
CA GLU A 272 6.02 -20.77 -18.87
C GLU A 272 6.42 -21.72 -17.73
N ILE A 273 7.49 -21.39 -16.98
CA ILE A 273 7.89 -22.18 -15.80
C ILE A 273 6.79 -22.14 -14.74
N ALA A 274 6.21 -20.98 -14.45
CA ALA A 274 5.12 -20.84 -13.49
C ALA A 274 3.87 -21.62 -13.93
N ALA A 275 3.52 -21.56 -15.23
CA ALA A 275 2.40 -22.33 -15.77
C ALA A 275 2.65 -23.84 -15.64
N ALA A 276 3.85 -24.31 -15.97
CA ALA A 276 4.24 -25.71 -15.80
C ALA A 276 4.20 -26.14 -14.32
N LEU A 277 4.65 -25.28 -13.41
CA LEU A 277 4.64 -25.55 -11.97
C LEU A 277 3.21 -25.65 -11.43
N VAL A 278 2.30 -24.78 -11.89
CA VAL A 278 0.88 -24.81 -11.49
C VAL A 278 0.20 -26.10 -11.96
N ILE A 279 0.47 -26.53 -13.19
CA ILE A 279 -0.07 -27.79 -13.71
C ILE A 279 0.49 -28.97 -12.90
N ALA A 280 1.81 -28.98 -12.64
CA ALA A 280 2.44 -30.01 -11.81
C ALA A 280 1.85 -30.05 -10.39
N TRP A 281 1.62 -28.88 -9.78
CA TRP A 281 1.03 -28.75 -8.45
C TRP A 281 -0.42 -29.23 -8.41
N GLN A 282 -1.23 -28.93 -9.44
CA GLN A 282 -2.60 -29.42 -9.53
C GLN A 282 -2.66 -30.95 -9.66
N VAL A 283 -1.75 -31.54 -10.44
CA VAL A 283 -1.66 -33.00 -10.57
C VAL A 283 -1.22 -33.62 -9.24
N ALA A 284 -0.19 -33.07 -8.60
CA ALA A 284 0.26 -33.52 -7.29
C ALA A 284 -0.86 -33.43 -6.24
N GLY A 285 -1.62 -32.33 -6.21
CA GLY A 285 -2.76 -32.16 -5.32
C GLY A 285 -3.86 -33.21 -5.52
N ARG A 286 -4.20 -33.56 -6.77
CA ARG A 286 -5.19 -34.63 -7.05
C ARG A 286 -4.68 -36.00 -6.62
N VAL A 287 -3.41 -36.30 -6.90
CA VAL A 287 -2.80 -37.59 -6.49
C VAL A 287 -2.80 -37.71 -4.97
N THR A 288 -2.38 -36.65 -4.27
CA THR A 288 -2.38 -36.59 -2.80
C THR A 288 -3.77 -36.81 -2.22
N VAL A 289 -4.82 -36.16 -2.76
CA VAL A 289 -6.19 -36.38 -2.29
C VAL A 289 -6.65 -37.83 -2.49
N VAL A 290 -6.31 -38.45 -3.63
CA VAL A 290 -6.65 -39.86 -3.89
C VAL A 290 -5.93 -40.78 -2.89
N VAL A 291 -4.64 -40.57 -2.68
CA VAL A 291 -3.82 -41.36 -1.74
C VAL A 291 -4.33 -41.20 -0.30
N PHE A 292 -4.54 -39.97 0.17
CA PHE A 292 -5.05 -39.73 1.52
C PHE A 292 -6.47 -40.25 1.72
N ARG A 293 -7.33 -40.19 0.69
CA ARG A 293 -8.68 -40.75 0.78
C ARG A 293 -8.65 -42.28 0.83
N PHE A 294 -7.75 -42.90 0.08
CA PHE A 294 -7.51 -44.35 0.16
C PHE A 294 -6.96 -44.75 1.54
N LEU A 295 -5.93 -44.03 2.01
CA LEU A 295 -5.28 -44.29 3.29
C LEU A 295 -6.23 -44.07 4.47
N GLY A 296 -7.02 -43.00 4.43
CA GLY A 296 -8.06 -42.72 5.43
C GLY A 296 -9.17 -43.78 5.42
N ARG A 297 -9.51 -44.34 4.26
CA ARG A 297 -10.50 -45.43 4.17
C ARG A 297 -9.94 -46.75 4.70
N MET A 298 -8.68 -47.06 4.39
CA MET A 298 -7.96 -48.19 4.98
C MET A 298 -7.86 -48.06 6.49
N ALA A 299 -7.44 -46.90 7.01
CA ALA A 299 -7.37 -46.63 8.44
C ALA A 299 -8.74 -46.72 9.13
N TYR A 300 -9.80 -46.22 8.48
CA TYR A 300 -11.16 -46.36 8.99
C TYR A 300 -11.59 -47.83 9.07
N VAL A 301 -11.34 -48.62 8.03
CA VAL A 301 -11.69 -50.05 8.02
C VAL A 301 -10.86 -50.84 9.02
N LEU A 302 -9.57 -50.52 9.16
CA LEU A 302 -8.66 -51.28 10.02
C LEU A 302 -8.76 -50.92 11.49
N LEU A 303 -9.01 -49.66 11.84
CA LEU A 303 -9.02 -49.17 13.22
C LEU A 303 -10.45 -48.93 13.73
N VAL A 304 -11.26 -48.21 12.94
CA VAL A 304 -12.56 -47.70 13.40
C VAL A 304 -13.65 -48.75 13.24
N ALA A 305 -13.70 -49.47 12.13
CA ALA A 305 -14.71 -50.50 11.89
C ALA A 305 -14.69 -51.64 12.93
N PRO A 306 -13.53 -52.22 13.32
CA PRO A 306 -13.52 -53.24 14.37
C PRO A 306 -13.88 -52.65 15.73
N PHE A 307 -13.47 -51.43 16.04
CA PHE A 307 -13.80 -50.77 17.31
C PHE A 307 -15.29 -50.42 17.42
N VAL A 308 -15.90 -49.93 16.33
CA VAL A 308 -17.34 -49.67 16.24
C VAL A 308 -18.13 -50.99 16.27
N GLY A 309 -17.61 -52.05 15.67
CA GLY A 309 -18.14 -53.40 15.78
C GLY A 309 -18.13 -53.89 17.23
N LEU A 310 -16.98 -53.81 17.90
CA LEU A 310 -16.81 -54.15 19.31
C LEU A 310 -17.77 -53.34 20.19
N TRP A 311 -17.91 -52.04 19.94
CA TRP A 311 -18.84 -51.20 20.65
C TRP A 311 -20.29 -51.60 20.43
N ARG A 312 -20.70 -51.88 19.18
CA ARG A 312 -22.09 -52.20 18.84
C ARG A 312 -22.52 -53.60 19.26
N TYR A 313 -21.64 -54.59 19.15
CA TYR A 313 -21.96 -55.99 19.38
C TYR A 313 -21.58 -56.51 20.76
N LEU A 314 -20.58 -55.91 21.42
CA LEU A 314 -20.16 -56.34 22.76
C LEU A 314 -20.50 -55.30 23.82
N LEU A 315 -20.02 -54.05 23.70
CA LEU A 315 -20.22 -53.06 24.77
C LEU A 315 -21.64 -52.50 24.84
N ALA A 316 -22.33 -52.31 23.72
CA ALA A 316 -23.70 -51.78 23.72
C ALA A 316 -24.71 -52.76 24.34
N PRO A 317 -24.71 -54.08 24.05
CA PRO A 317 -25.58 -55.01 24.76
C PRO A 317 -25.16 -55.20 26.22
N LEU A 318 -23.85 -55.29 26.54
CA LEU A 318 -23.39 -55.36 27.93
C LEU A 318 -23.76 -54.10 28.73
N GLY A 319 -23.60 -52.92 28.14
CA GLY A 319 -23.96 -51.64 28.76
C GLY A 319 -25.47 -51.50 28.96
N ARG A 320 -26.28 -52.01 28.02
CA ARG A 320 -27.74 -52.06 28.20
C ARG A 320 -28.16 -53.06 29.27
N ALA A 321 -27.58 -54.26 29.27
CA ALA A 321 -27.83 -55.27 30.30
C ALA A 321 -27.41 -54.77 31.70
N LEU A 322 -26.21 -54.20 31.83
CA LEU A 322 -25.71 -53.62 33.09
C LEU A 322 -26.57 -52.42 33.54
N ARG A 323 -27.07 -51.62 32.59
CA ARG A 323 -27.98 -50.50 32.88
C ARG A 323 -29.34 -50.98 33.35
N ASP A 324 -29.87 -52.06 32.79
CA ASP A 324 -31.18 -52.58 33.14
C ASP A 324 -31.15 -53.41 34.43
N TRP A 325 -30.08 -54.18 34.68
CA TRP A 325 -29.93 -55.01 35.87
C TRP A 325 -29.45 -54.24 37.10
N LEU A 326 -28.45 -53.36 36.95
CA LEU A 326 -27.81 -52.72 38.10
C LEU A 326 -28.31 -51.29 38.33
N TRP A 327 -28.50 -50.52 37.26
CA TRP A 327 -28.83 -49.09 37.38
C TRP A 327 -30.31 -48.80 37.57
N ARG A 328 -31.23 -49.61 37.04
CA ARG A 328 -32.66 -49.41 37.31
C ARG A 328 -33.02 -49.48 38.81
N PRO A 329 -32.58 -50.50 39.58
CA PRO A 329 -32.90 -50.58 41.01
C PRO A 329 -32.18 -49.51 41.84
N LEU A 330 -30.93 -49.16 41.50
CA LEU A 330 -30.23 -48.06 42.17
C LEU A 330 -30.83 -46.69 41.85
N ALA A 331 -31.27 -46.46 40.61
CA ALA A 331 -31.87 -45.19 40.22
C ALA A 331 -33.28 -45.01 40.77
N THR A 332 -34.06 -46.07 41.01
CA THR A 332 -35.34 -45.95 41.72
C THR A 332 -35.13 -45.62 43.20
N ALA A 333 -34.15 -46.24 43.87
CA ALA A 333 -33.76 -45.89 45.24
C ALA A 333 -33.21 -44.45 45.35
N ALA A 334 -32.31 -44.06 44.45
CA ALA A 334 -31.73 -42.72 44.44
C ALA A 334 -32.74 -41.62 44.08
N ARG A 335 -33.76 -41.91 43.26
CA ARG A 335 -34.85 -40.95 42.96
C ARG A 335 -35.86 -40.82 44.11
N ALA A 336 -35.95 -41.79 45.02
CA ALA A 336 -36.72 -41.62 46.26
C ALA A 336 -36.00 -40.65 47.21
N VAL A 337 -34.69 -40.79 47.36
CA VAL A 337 -33.82 -39.90 48.16
C VAL A 337 -33.63 -38.52 47.52
N GLY A 338 -33.53 -38.46 46.19
CA GLY A 338 -33.38 -37.19 45.45
C GLY A 338 -34.63 -36.30 45.51
N ARG A 339 -35.82 -36.87 45.73
CA ARG A 339 -37.06 -36.11 45.91
C ARG A 339 -37.15 -35.44 47.28
N THR A 340 -36.54 -36.02 48.32
CA THR A 340 -36.46 -35.40 49.65
C THR A 340 -35.35 -34.34 49.70
N ALA A 341 -34.16 -34.65 49.17
CA ALA A 341 -33.05 -33.69 49.08
C ALA A 341 -33.31 -32.52 48.12
N GLY A 342 -34.01 -32.77 47.00
CA GLY A 342 -34.30 -31.77 45.98
C GLY A 342 -35.29 -30.68 46.40
N ARG A 343 -36.06 -30.87 47.48
CA ARG A 343 -36.94 -29.83 48.06
C ARG A 343 -36.13 -28.83 48.90
N GLY A 344 -35.15 -29.29 49.67
CA GLY A 344 -34.25 -28.42 50.45
C GLY A 344 -33.36 -27.54 49.58
N LEU A 345 -32.80 -28.11 48.51
CA LEU A 345 -31.91 -27.39 47.58
C LEU A 345 -32.63 -26.31 46.74
N ARG A 346 -33.92 -26.51 46.43
CA ARG A 346 -34.70 -25.50 45.67
C ARG A 346 -35.14 -24.31 46.54
N ALA A 347 -35.27 -24.48 47.85
CA ALA A 347 -35.52 -23.38 48.78
C ALA A 347 -34.27 -22.48 48.93
N ALA A 348 -33.08 -23.09 48.97
CA ALA A 348 -31.81 -22.37 49.06
C ALA A 348 -31.40 -21.63 47.77
N GLY A 349 -31.86 -22.09 46.60
CA GLY A 349 -31.46 -21.53 45.30
C GLY A 349 -32.22 -20.27 44.84
N ARG A 350 -33.34 -19.91 45.47
CA ARG A 350 -34.13 -18.71 45.12
C ARG A 350 -33.39 -17.39 45.39
N PRO A 351 -32.82 -17.13 46.59
CA PRO A 351 -32.14 -15.85 46.87
C PRO A 351 -30.93 -15.60 45.96
N VAL A 352 -30.18 -16.66 45.62
CA VAL A 352 -29.02 -16.56 44.71
C VAL A 352 -29.46 -16.17 43.29
N ARG A 353 -30.61 -16.67 42.83
CA ARG A 353 -31.14 -16.34 41.50
C ARG A 353 -31.68 -14.91 41.44
N ASP A 354 -32.27 -14.43 42.52
CA ASP A 354 -32.76 -13.05 42.61
C ASP A 354 -31.59 -12.06 42.68
N ALA A 355 -30.52 -12.39 43.42
CA ALA A 355 -29.27 -11.62 43.45
C ALA A 355 -28.54 -11.60 42.08
N LEU A 356 -28.53 -12.73 41.36
CA LEU A 356 -27.97 -12.78 40.00
C LEU A 356 -28.81 -11.99 38.99
N ARG A 357 -30.13 -11.90 39.21
CA ARG A 357 -31.03 -11.13 38.34
C ARG A 357 -30.82 -9.64 38.55
N SER A 358 -30.75 -9.18 39.79
CA SER A 358 -30.46 -7.78 40.11
C SER A 358 -29.08 -7.35 39.60
N ALA A 359 -28.06 -8.21 39.72
CA ALA A 359 -26.73 -7.94 39.17
C ALA A 359 -26.71 -7.88 37.63
N ARG A 360 -27.54 -8.67 36.93
CA ARG A 360 -27.65 -8.60 35.47
C ARG A 360 -28.41 -7.35 35.01
N GLU A 361 -29.41 -6.92 35.75
CA GLU A 361 -30.16 -5.71 35.46
C GLU A 361 -29.29 -4.46 35.67
N SER A 362 -28.48 -4.41 36.74
CA SER A 362 -27.53 -3.33 36.96
C SER A 362 -26.48 -3.24 35.84
N MET A 363 -25.88 -4.37 35.44
CA MET A 363 -24.94 -4.37 34.30
C MET A 363 -25.57 -3.87 32.99
N ARG A 364 -26.83 -4.21 32.73
CA ARG A 364 -27.53 -3.73 31.52
C ARG A 364 -27.81 -2.23 31.59
N ALA A 365 -28.20 -1.73 32.75
CA ALA A 365 -28.40 -0.30 32.98
C ALA A 365 -27.09 0.48 32.79
N THR A 366 -26.00 0.06 33.44
CA THR A 366 -24.68 0.70 33.31
C THR A 366 -24.17 0.66 31.88
N ARG A 367 -24.38 -0.45 31.16
CA ARG A 367 -23.98 -0.54 29.74
C ARG A 367 -24.80 0.38 28.84
N ALA A 368 -26.07 0.57 29.14
CA ALA A 368 -26.92 1.51 28.41
C ALA A 368 -26.51 2.96 28.69
N GLU A 369 -26.15 3.27 29.93
CA GLU A 369 -25.71 4.59 30.38
C GLU A 369 -24.35 4.97 29.79
N ILE A 370 -23.36 4.06 29.82
CA ILE A 370 -22.07 4.23 29.15
C ILE A 370 -22.27 4.45 27.64
N ARG A 371 -23.18 3.69 27.02
CA ARG A 371 -23.49 3.86 25.59
C ARG A 371 -24.15 5.20 25.29
N ARG A 372 -24.99 5.72 26.20
CA ARG A 372 -25.61 7.06 26.08
C ARG A 372 -24.57 8.16 26.26
N ALA A 373 -23.69 8.05 27.26
CA ALA A 373 -22.61 9.00 27.50
C ALA A 373 -21.62 9.06 26.32
N LEU A 374 -21.27 7.91 25.73
CA LEU A 374 -20.37 7.82 24.57
C LEU A 374 -20.99 8.34 23.26
N ARG A 375 -22.31 8.28 23.10
CA ARG A 375 -23.00 8.70 21.86
C ARG A 375 -23.48 10.15 21.89
N GLY A 376 -23.30 10.85 23.01
CA GLY A 376 -23.88 12.16 23.25
C GLY A 376 -25.39 12.07 23.54
N SER A 377 -25.86 12.82 24.52
CA SER A 377 -27.28 12.94 24.85
C SER A 377 -28.02 13.72 23.75
N PRO A 378 -29.09 13.19 23.14
CA PRO A 378 -30.03 14.06 22.44
C PRO A 378 -30.67 15.00 23.48
N ARG A 379 -30.74 16.29 23.16
CA ARG A 379 -31.48 17.30 23.93
C ARG A 379 -32.90 16.80 24.20
N PRO A 380 -33.48 17.04 25.40
CA PRO A 380 -34.88 16.73 25.65
C PRO A 380 -35.75 17.68 24.83
N GLU A 381 -36.13 17.26 23.62
CA GLU A 381 -37.25 17.84 22.91
C GLU A 381 -38.54 17.38 23.60
N ALA A 382 -39.21 18.40 24.14
CA ALA A 382 -40.62 18.50 24.48
C ALA A 382 -41.48 17.23 24.32
N GLN A 383 -41.98 16.77 25.46
CA GLN A 383 -43.29 16.12 25.53
C GLN A 383 -44.34 17.02 24.86
N GLY A 384 -45.01 16.48 23.83
CA GLY A 384 -46.13 17.13 23.19
C GLY A 384 -46.78 16.24 22.12
N VAL A 385 -47.96 15.72 22.45
CA VAL A 385 -48.99 15.08 21.61
C VAL A 385 -48.91 13.54 21.44
N PRO A 386 -49.89 12.79 21.99
CA PRO A 386 -50.01 11.35 21.80
C PRO A 386 -50.64 11.06 20.42
N ARG A 387 -49.96 10.29 19.58
CA ARG A 387 -50.57 9.73 18.37
C ARG A 387 -50.59 8.21 18.50
N SER A 388 -51.78 7.73 18.81
CA SER A 388 -52.22 6.35 18.75
C SER A 388 -51.69 5.63 17.51
N LYS A 389 -50.91 4.56 17.73
CA LYS A 389 -50.79 3.45 16.80
C LYS A 389 -51.04 2.16 17.56
N GLU A 390 -52.32 1.88 17.62
CA GLU A 390 -52.91 0.56 17.74
C GLU A 390 -52.25 -0.40 16.75
N ARG A 391 -51.57 -1.43 17.28
CA ARG A 391 -51.41 -2.75 16.69
C ARG A 391 -51.04 -3.71 17.81
N GLU A 392 -52.07 -4.28 18.41
CA GLU A 392 -51.99 -5.49 19.21
C GLU A 392 -51.23 -6.60 18.48
N PRO A 393 -50.39 -7.38 19.18
CA PRO A 393 -50.04 -8.73 18.77
C PRO A 393 -51.09 -9.70 19.32
N LEU A 394 -51.78 -10.39 18.39
CA LEU A 394 -52.77 -11.42 18.70
C LEU A 394 -52.18 -12.60 19.51
N PRO A 395 -52.99 -13.31 20.32
CA PRO A 395 -52.55 -14.38 21.19
C PRO A 395 -52.21 -15.66 20.43
N GLN A 396 -51.11 -16.32 20.83
CA GLN A 396 -50.77 -17.68 20.42
C GLN A 396 -51.79 -18.69 20.97
N GLY A 397 -52.58 -19.27 20.09
CA GLY A 397 -53.50 -20.37 20.39
C GLY A 397 -53.33 -21.53 19.42
N SER A 398 -52.94 -22.69 19.98
CA SER A 398 -53.02 -24.05 19.45
C SER A 398 -51.98 -24.54 18.41
N ARG A 399 -51.26 -25.59 18.84
CA ARG A 399 -50.34 -26.44 18.09
C ARG A 399 -51.14 -27.38 17.17
N VAL A 400 -50.61 -27.64 15.98
CA VAL A 400 -50.82 -28.92 15.28
C VAL A 400 -49.49 -29.41 14.67
N PRO A 401 -49.22 -30.72 14.67
CA PRO A 401 -47.88 -31.28 14.48
C PRO A 401 -47.60 -31.61 13.01
N TRP A 402 -46.36 -31.36 12.57
CA TRP A 402 -45.88 -31.82 11.28
C TRP A 402 -45.17 -33.18 11.43
N ALA A 403 -45.52 -34.12 10.55
CA ALA A 403 -44.69 -35.28 10.21
C ALA A 403 -44.93 -35.66 8.73
N PRO A 404 -43.96 -36.31 8.05
CA PRO A 404 -43.68 -36.12 6.62
C PRO A 404 -44.10 -37.31 5.73
N GLY A 405 -44.36 -37.08 4.44
CA GLY A 405 -44.45 -38.17 3.45
C GLY A 405 -45.19 -37.87 2.14
N SER A 406 -44.42 -37.89 1.03
CA SER A 406 -44.73 -38.41 -0.31
C SER A 406 -46.08 -38.17 -1.05
N SER A 407 -45.90 -37.69 -2.30
CA SER A 407 -46.49 -38.19 -3.56
C SER A 407 -47.92 -37.79 -4.02
N ALA A 408 -47.93 -37.24 -5.25
CA ALA A 408 -48.85 -37.51 -6.37
C ALA A 408 -50.30 -36.95 -6.37
N ARG A 409 -50.55 -35.96 -7.24
CA ARG A 409 -51.56 -35.94 -8.35
C ARG A 409 -51.87 -34.49 -8.77
N THR A 410 -51.56 -34.10 -10.01
CA THR A 410 -52.41 -34.03 -11.23
C THR A 410 -53.64 -33.10 -11.17
N ARG A 411 -53.73 -32.31 -12.25
CA ARG A 411 -54.95 -31.98 -13.03
C ARG A 411 -55.78 -30.78 -12.54
N ALA A 412 -55.62 -29.67 -13.26
CA ALA A 412 -56.68 -28.68 -13.46
C ALA A 412 -57.03 -28.65 -14.95
N SER A 413 -58.33 -28.62 -15.24
CA SER A 413 -58.91 -28.74 -16.57
C SER A 413 -59.98 -27.65 -16.79
N ARG A 414 -60.05 -27.17 -18.05
CA ARG A 414 -61.16 -26.52 -18.81
C ARG A 414 -61.28 -24.99 -18.87
N PRO A 415 -61.97 -24.39 -19.89
CA PRO A 415 -62.32 -24.87 -21.26
C PRO A 415 -62.27 -23.84 -22.44
N SER A 416 -62.56 -24.34 -23.65
CA SER A 416 -63.01 -23.67 -24.93
C SER A 416 -61.91 -23.03 -25.80
N ALA A 417 -61.88 -23.10 -27.14
CA ALA A 417 -62.89 -23.40 -28.17
C ALA A 417 -62.21 -23.84 -29.51
N GLY A 418 -62.97 -24.48 -30.41
CA GLY A 418 -62.73 -24.44 -31.87
C GLY A 418 -62.44 -25.77 -32.59
N VAL A 419 -63.44 -26.30 -33.31
CA VAL A 419 -63.42 -27.46 -34.22
C VAL A 419 -63.47 -26.94 -35.68
N PRO A 420 -62.88 -27.62 -36.69
CA PRO A 420 -63.69 -28.33 -37.71
C PRO A 420 -63.00 -29.68 -38.15
N PRO A 421 -63.51 -30.47 -39.13
CA PRO A 421 -63.92 -31.86 -38.91
C PRO A 421 -63.09 -32.87 -39.75
N GLY A 422 -63.38 -34.17 -39.60
CA GLY A 422 -62.60 -35.25 -40.21
C GLY A 422 -63.02 -35.68 -41.62
N ARG A 423 -62.31 -36.69 -42.17
CA ARG A 423 -62.85 -37.88 -42.87
C ARG A 423 -61.72 -38.77 -43.40
N GLU A 424 -62.00 -40.07 -43.42
CA GLU A 424 -61.53 -41.10 -44.37
C GLU A 424 -60.06 -41.56 -44.40
N GLY A 425 -59.84 -42.80 -43.97
CA GLY A 425 -59.74 -43.90 -44.95
C GLY A 425 -58.35 -44.50 -45.25
N ARG A 426 -58.30 -45.84 -45.22
CA ARG A 426 -57.32 -46.76 -45.85
C ARG A 426 -55.91 -46.71 -45.24
N ARG A 427 -55.22 -47.81 -44.97
CA ARG A 427 -55.28 -49.22 -45.42
C ARG A 427 -54.55 -50.06 -44.38
#